data_AF-A0A9E1IEP1-F1
#
_entry.id   AF-A0A9E1IEP1-F1
#
_cell.length_a   1.000
_cell.length_b   1.000
_cell.length_c   1.000
_cell.angle_alpha   90.00
_cell.angle_beta   90.00
_cell.angle_gamma   90.00
#
_symmetry.space_group_name_H-M   'P 1'
#
loop_
_entity.id
_entity.type
_entity.pdbx_description
1 polymer ?
#
loop_
_entity_poly.entity_id
_entity_poly.type
_entity_poly.pdbx_seq_one_letter_code
_entity_poly.pdbx_strand_id
1 'polypeptide(L)'
;MAATFAGFVVLAAERGEAVHLSAQLVSTYLREATARTLMIALTPLGVWQRSPAAIVADDEVRPVPVLLLHDDQWNRASVGFLRTFLVHRGFKWVWAANWSTGDMSIAEHAETVGKLVGDLMAASGASKIDIVGHGTGGLIAAWYVRHLNDQHVRRLVTMATPWKGTKMAVFRPGRLSVDIGPGAPILDGLTPPPIPTTCVWSPDDPAIVPSGSALPDAGVDSVCLDGGGHLEMLVSARAFRAVKAALSQPLTKQVDS
;
A
#
# COMPACT_ATOMS: atom_id res chain seq x y z
N MET A 1 -2.00 14.10 14.61
CA MET A 1 -3.29 14.27 15.33
C MET A 1 -4.23 15.19 14.55
N ALA A 2 -3.82 16.43 14.22
CA ALA A 2 -4.67 17.36 13.46
C ALA A 2 -5.19 16.81 12.12
N ALA A 3 -4.33 16.24 11.27
CA ALA A 3 -4.74 15.65 9.98
C ALA A 3 -5.74 14.48 10.14
N THR A 4 -5.49 13.59 11.09
CA THR A 4 -6.39 12.45 11.39
C THR A 4 -7.75 12.93 11.86
N PHE A 5 -7.79 13.91 12.78
CA PHE A 5 -9.05 14.48 13.26
C PHE A 5 -9.81 15.20 12.14
N ALA A 6 -9.11 16.01 11.32
CA ALA A 6 -9.70 16.65 10.14
C ALA A 6 -10.30 15.63 9.18
N GLY A 7 -9.59 14.53 8.89
CA GLY A 7 -10.09 13.43 8.07
C GLY A 7 -11.41 12.85 8.58
N PHE A 8 -11.52 12.58 9.89
CA PHE A 8 -12.77 12.10 10.48
C PHE A 8 -13.92 13.11 10.39
N VAL A 9 -13.65 14.40 10.57
CA VAL A 9 -14.67 15.45 10.42
C VAL A 9 -15.16 15.54 8.97
N VAL A 10 -14.24 15.47 8.00
CA VAL A 10 -14.62 15.53 6.58
C VAL A 10 -15.39 14.26 6.17
N LEU A 11 -15.00 13.08 6.64
CA LEU A 11 -15.74 11.83 6.39
C LEU A 11 -17.18 11.89 6.92
N ALA A 12 -17.39 12.46 8.13
CA ALA A 12 -18.73 12.64 8.67
C ALA A 12 -19.56 13.61 7.82
N ALA A 13 -18.97 14.73 7.38
CA ALA A 13 -19.63 15.69 6.51
C ALA A 13 -20.00 15.10 5.14
N GLU A 14 -19.15 14.25 4.55
CA GLU A 14 -19.42 13.58 3.27
C GLU A 14 -20.60 12.60 3.34
N ARG A 15 -20.86 12.00 4.50
CA ARG A 15 -22.03 11.15 4.71
C ARG A 15 -23.34 11.93 4.88
N GLY A 16 -23.28 13.27 4.91
CA GLY A 16 -24.44 14.11 5.20
C GLY A 16 -24.94 13.95 6.65
N GLU A 17 -24.11 13.40 7.53
CA GLU A 17 -24.42 13.12 8.92
C GLU A 17 -23.86 14.24 9.80
N ALA A 18 -24.59 14.61 10.86
CA ALA A 18 -23.95 15.36 11.95
C ALA A 18 -22.83 14.49 12.54
N VAL A 19 -21.77 15.11 13.08
CA VAL A 19 -20.68 14.36 13.71
C VAL A 19 -21.21 13.64 14.96
N HIS A 20 -21.68 12.42 14.78
CA HIS A 20 -22.12 11.55 15.85
C HIS A 20 -20.94 10.68 16.28
N LEU A 21 -20.55 10.81 17.56
CA LEU A 21 -19.51 9.99 18.18
C LEU A 21 -20.04 8.57 18.41
N SER A 22 -20.07 7.76 17.35
CA SER A 22 -20.39 6.34 17.46
C SER A 22 -19.24 5.58 18.13
N ALA A 23 -19.55 4.46 18.79
CA ALA A 23 -18.52 3.60 19.38
C ALA A 23 -17.51 3.10 18.33
N GLN A 24 -17.97 2.87 17.09
CA GLN A 24 -17.11 2.50 15.96
C GLN A 24 -16.15 3.62 15.59
N LEU A 25 -16.63 4.86 15.47
CA LEU A 25 -15.80 6.03 15.16
C LEU A 25 -14.71 6.23 16.22
N VAL A 26 -15.11 6.19 17.50
CA VAL A 26 -14.18 6.32 18.63
C VAL A 26 -13.16 5.19 18.63
N SER A 27 -13.59 3.94 18.40
CA SER A 27 -12.69 2.79 18.32
C SER A 27 -11.68 2.92 17.18
N THR A 28 -12.13 3.31 15.97
CA THR A 28 -11.26 3.52 14.82
C THR A 28 -10.26 4.64 15.09
N TYR A 29 -10.68 5.75 15.68
CA TYR A 29 -9.78 6.84 16.08
C TYR A 29 -8.71 6.38 17.07
N LEU A 30 -9.10 5.67 18.14
CA LEU A 30 -8.17 5.19 19.17
C LEU A 30 -7.17 4.18 18.62
N ARG A 31 -7.63 3.25 17.77
CA ARG A 31 -6.74 2.29 17.11
C ARG A 31 -5.79 2.96 16.13
N GLU A 32 -6.27 3.91 15.33
CA GLU A 32 -5.45 4.71 14.41
C GLU A 32 -4.39 5.53 15.18
N ALA A 33 -4.77 6.17 16.28
CA ALA A 33 -3.84 6.92 17.13
C ALA A 33 -2.78 6.00 17.77
N THR A 34 -3.19 4.83 18.24
CA THR A 34 -2.28 3.83 18.83
C THR A 34 -1.30 3.29 17.78
N ALA A 35 -1.81 2.92 16.59
CA ALA A 35 -1.00 2.47 15.47
C ALA A 35 0.01 3.55 15.07
N ARG A 36 -0.40 4.83 15.02
CA ARG A 36 0.49 5.96 14.74
C ARG A 36 1.63 6.08 15.76
N THR A 37 1.32 6.02 17.05
CA THR A 37 2.33 6.06 18.12
C THR A 37 3.32 4.91 17.98
N LEU A 38 2.82 3.70 17.68
CA LEU A 38 3.66 2.54 17.43
C LEU A 38 4.55 2.72 16.18
N MET A 39 4.01 3.23 15.07
CA MET A 39 4.80 3.48 13.85
C MET A 39 5.92 4.49 14.12
N ILE A 40 5.63 5.58 14.86
CA ILE A 40 6.64 6.56 15.27
C ILE A 40 7.76 5.90 16.09
N ALA A 41 7.39 5.05 17.07
CA ALA A 41 8.36 4.35 17.89
C ALA A 41 9.23 3.36 17.08
N LEU A 42 8.70 2.78 16.01
CA LEU A 42 9.40 1.81 15.16
C LEU A 42 10.20 2.45 14.02
N THR A 43 9.95 3.71 13.67
CA THR A 43 10.65 4.44 12.61
C THR A 43 12.19 4.28 12.67
N PRO A 44 12.87 4.39 13.83
CA PRO A 44 14.33 4.21 13.89
C PRO A 44 14.82 2.85 13.37
N LEU A 45 14.01 1.79 13.46
CA LEU A 45 14.38 0.44 13.01
C LEU A 45 14.36 0.27 11.48
N GLY A 46 13.77 1.24 10.77
CA GLY A 46 13.63 1.24 9.32
C GLY A 46 14.38 2.34 8.59
N VAL A 47 15.15 3.19 9.29
CA VAL A 47 15.91 4.29 8.68
C VAL A 47 16.88 3.75 7.62
N TRP A 48 17.60 2.69 7.95
CA TRP A 48 18.56 2.08 7.05
C TRP A 48 17.87 1.08 6.11
N GLN A 49 18.09 1.28 4.81
CA GLN A 49 17.72 0.29 3.81
C GLN A 49 18.48 -1.02 4.07
N ARG A 50 17.79 -2.14 3.87
CA ARG A 50 18.40 -3.47 3.94
C ARG A 50 18.25 -4.12 2.59
N SER A 51 19.35 -4.62 2.03
CA SER A 51 19.32 -5.43 0.81
C SER A 51 18.43 -6.67 1.01
N PRO A 52 17.78 -7.16 -0.06
CA PRO A 52 17.07 -8.43 0.02
C PRO A 52 18.08 -9.54 0.35
N ALA A 53 17.71 -10.44 1.27
CA ALA A 53 18.57 -11.56 1.61
C ALA A 53 18.70 -12.48 0.39
N ALA A 54 19.92 -12.78 -0.06
CA ALA A 54 20.12 -13.80 -1.09
C ALA A 54 19.68 -15.16 -0.53
N ILE A 55 18.84 -15.88 -1.28
CA ILE A 55 18.50 -17.27 -0.97
C ILE A 55 19.20 -18.13 -2.02
N VAL A 56 20.03 -19.05 -1.55
CA VAL A 56 20.46 -20.20 -2.34
C VAL A 56 19.26 -21.12 -2.39
N ALA A 57 18.47 -21.07 -3.46
CA ALA A 57 17.34 -21.96 -3.63
C ALA A 57 17.88 -23.38 -3.89
N ASP A 58 17.85 -24.23 -2.87
CA ASP A 58 18.07 -25.69 -2.98
C ASP A 58 16.85 -26.42 -3.60
N ASP A 59 15.73 -25.72 -3.77
CA ASP A 59 14.48 -26.27 -4.30
C ASP A 59 14.39 -26.14 -5.83
N GLU A 60 13.91 -27.20 -6.51
CA GLU A 60 13.55 -27.18 -7.94
C GLU A 60 12.50 -26.09 -8.29
N VAL A 61 11.70 -25.66 -7.30
CA VAL A 61 10.68 -24.62 -7.44
C VAL A 61 11.09 -23.37 -6.68
N ARG A 62 11.45 -22.32 -7.42
CA ARG A 62 11.80 -21.02 -6.83
C ARG A 62 10.57 -20.34 -6.25
N PRO A 63 10.55 -19.97 -4.95
CA PRO A 63 9.43 -19.24 -4.37
C PRO A 63 9.32 -17.85 -5.00
N VAL A 64 8.09 -17.39 -5.24
CA VAL A 64 7.88 -16.03 -5.74
C VAL A 64 8.12 -15.03 -4.60
N PRO A 65 9.06 -14.09 -4.78
CA PRO A 65 9.32 -13.08 -3.76
C PRO A 65 8.25 -12.00 -3.74
N VAL A 66 7.99 -11.46 -2.55
CA VAL A 66 7.03 -10.38 -2.30
C VAL A 66 7.77 -9.12 -1.91
N LEU A 67 7.58 -8.04 -2.66
CA LEU A 67 8.06 -6.70 -2.34
C LEU A 67 7.00 -5.92 -1.57
N LEU A 68 7.34 -5.37 -0.40
CA LEU A 68 6.47 -4.52 0.40
C LEU A 68 6.93 -3.06 0.32
N LEU A 69 6.00 -2.17 -0.04
CA LEU A 69 6.21 -0.73 -0.13
C LEU A 69 5.35 -0.01 0.93
N HIS A 70 5.99 0.84 1.73
CA HIS A 70 5.34 1.65 2.76
C HIS A 70 4.67 2.91 2.18
N ASP A 71 3.92 3.66 2.98
CA ASP A 71 3.43 5.02 2.64
C ASP A 71 4.53 6.09 2.85
N ASP A 72 4.40 7.24 2.20
CA ASP A 72 5.42 8.29 2.04
C ASP A 72 5.97 8.89 3.36
N GLN A 73 5.15 8.95 4.41
CA GLN A 73 5.51 9.47 5.72
C GLN A 73 6.26 8.47 6.60
N TRP A 74 6.46 7.25 6.12
CA TRP A 74 7.04 6.16 6.88
C TRP A 74 8.25 5.56 6.16
N ASN A 75 8.73 4.44 6.69
CA ASN A 75 9.80 3.65 6.10
C ASN A 75 9.44 2.16 6.20
N ARG A 76 10.34 1.29 5.76
CA ARG A 76 10.17 -0.18 5.72
C ARG A 76 9.78 -0.81 7.05
N ALA A 77 10.00 -0.16 8.20
CA ALA A 77 9.58 -0.70 9.49
C ALA A 77 8.05 -0.76 9.62
N SER A 78 7.33 0.17 8.99
CA SER A 78 5.87 0.27 9.06
C SER A 78 5.15 -0.97 8.51
N VAL A 79 5.66 -1.55 7.43
CA VAL A 79 5.18 -2.80 6.84
C VAL A 79 5.84 -4.06 7.44
N GLY A 80 6.64 -3.89 8.50
CA GLY A 80 7.40 -4.97 9.14
C GLY A 80 6.53 -6.03 9.82
N PHE A 81 5.39 -5.64 10.38
CA PHE A 81 4.42 -6.59 10.93
C PHE A 81 3.77 -7.44 9.84
N LEU A 82 3.38 -6.84 8.72
CA LEU A 82 2.87 -7.56 7.56
C LEU A 82 3.94 -8.53 7.01
N ARG A 83 5.20 -8.06 6.89
CA ARG A 83 6.33 -8.93 6.51
C ARG A 83 6.42 -10.14 7.41
N THR A 84 6.44 -9.91 8.72
CA THR A 84 6.55 -10.96 9.74
C THR A 84 5.39 -11.93 9.62
N PHE A 85 4.17 -11.43 9.50
CA PHE A 85 2.97 -12.24 9.33
C PHE A 85 3.06 -13.13 8.08
N LEU A 86 3.42 -12.57 6.91
CA LEU A 86 3.51 -13.33 5.66
C LEU A 86 4.57 -14.44 5.75
N VAL A 87 5.75 -14.14 6.30
CA VAL A 87 6.81 -15.15 6.53
C VAL A 87 6.31 -16.30 7.40
N HIS A 88 5.63 -15.99 8.52
CA HIS A 88 5.04 -17.02 9.40
C HIS A 88 3.89 -17.81 8.74
N ARG A 89 3.38 -17.35 7.59
CA ARG A 89 2.32 -18.02 6.82
C ARG A 89 2.83 -18.70 5.55
N GLY A 90 4.14 -18.92 5.46
CA GLY A 90 4.76 -19.74 4.41
C GLY A 90 5.24 -18.96 3.19
N PHE A 91 5.14 -17.62 3.19
CA PHE A 91 5.81 -16.82 2.16
C PHE A 91 7.32 -16.84 2.42
N LYS A 92 8.03 -17.72 1.71
CA LYS A 92 9.46 -17.97 1.90
C LYS A 92 10.32 -16.72 1.68
N TRP A 93 9.83 -15.75 0.91
CA TRP A 93 10.60 -14.55 0.57
C TRP A 93 9.74 -13.30 0.57
N VAL A 94 9.94 -12.45 1.58
CA VAL A 94 9.25 -11.17 1.72
C VAL A 94 10.26 -10.08 2.09
N TRP A 95 10.35 -9.05 1.25
CA TRP A 95 11.27 -7.93 1.42
C TRP A 95 10.51 -6.62 1.59
N ALA A 96 10.79 -5.91 2.69
CA ALA A 96 10.28 -4.57 2.93
C ALA A 96 11.37 -3.57 2.59
N ALA A 97 11.13 -2.72 1.59
CA ALA A 97 12.11 -1.79 1.05
C ALA A 97 11.75 -0.33 1.38
N ASN A 98 12.77 0.48 1.61
CA ASN A 98 12.67 1.93 1.53
C ASN A 98 12.76 2.34 0.05
N TRP A 99 11.81 3.13 -0.40
CA TRP A 99 11.75 3.65 -1.77
C TRP A 99 11.81 5.18 -1.83
N SER A 100 11.70 5.86 -0.69
CA SER A 100 11.73 7.34 -0.61
C SER A 100 13.17 7.86 -0.59
N THR A 101 13.53 8.67 -1.59
CA THR A 101 14.78 9.44 -1.63
C THR A 101 14.49 10.89 -1.97
N GLY A 102 14.00 11.65 -1.00
CA GLY A 102 13.82 13.09 -1.14
C GLY A 102 12.52 13.52 -1.81
N ASP A 103 12.48 14.79 -2.22
CA ASP A 103 11.30 15.44 -2.77
C ASP A 103 11.09 15.10 -4.26
N MET A 104 10.52 13.92 -4.51
CA MET A 104 10.30 13.38 -5.86
C MET A 104 8.81 13.14 -6.14
N SER A 105 8.44 13.11 -7.42
CA SER A 105 7.12 12.73 -7.91
C SER A 105 6.87 11.21 -7.80
N ILE A 106 5.63 10.77 -7.98
CA ILE A 106 5.28 9.33 -8.08
C ILE A 106 6.06 8.66 -9.21
N ALA A 107 6.23 9.33 -10.35
CA ALA A 107 6.94 8.80 -11.52
C ALA A 107 8.43 8.51 -11.20
N GLU A 108 9.12 9.46 -10.57
CA GLU A 108 10.53 9.29 -10.16
C GLU A 108 10.68 8.20 -9.08
N HIS A 109 9.74 8.11 -8.13
CA HIS A 109 9.73 7.02 -7.16
C HIS A 109 9.49 5.65 -7.82
N ALA A 110 8.70 5.59 -8.89
CA ALA A 110 8.45 4.35 -9.62
C ALA A 110 9.70 3.84 -10.34
N GLU A 111 10.59 4.71 -10.81
CA GLU A 111 11.91 4.32 -11.30
C GLU A 111 12.77 3.69 -10.19
N THR A 112 12.70 4.25 -8.98
CA THR A 112 13.36 3.68 -7.80
C THR A 112 12.79 2.30 -7.47
N VAL A 113 11.47 2.14 -7.53
CA VAL A 113 10.82 0.81 -7.40
C VAL A 113 11.31 -0.15 -8.46
N GLY A 114 11.51 0.28 -9.72
CA GLY A 114 12.08 -0.56 -10.77
C GLY A 114 13.47 -1.12 -10.42
N LYS A 115 14.33 -0.32 -9.77
CA LYS A 115 15.62 -0.79 -9.25
C LYS A 115 15.43 -1.83 -8.14
N LEU A 116 14.52 -1.58 -7.21
CA LEU A 116 14.20 -2.53 -6.13
C LEU A 116 13.66 -3.86 -6.68
N VAL A 117 12.81 -3.84 -7.71
CA VAL A 117 12.35 -5.05 -8.40
C VAL A 117 13.54 -5.82 -8.97
N GLY A 118 14.46 -5.13 -9.64
CA GLY A 118 15.70 -5.71 -10.16
C GLY A 118 16.56 -6.35 -9.07
N ASP A 119 16.80 -5.64 -7.96
CA ASP A 119 17.57 -6.13 -6.82
C ASP A 119 16.94 -7.38 -6.20
N LEU A 120 15.62 -7.39 -6.05
CA LEU A 120 14.88 -8.53 -5.50
C LEU A 120 14.93 -9.74 -6.43
N MET A 121 14.78 -9.53 -7.73
CA MET A 121 14.91 -10.58 -8.74
C MET A 121 16.34 -11.13 -8.79
N ALA A 122 17.35 -10.26 -8.74
CA ALA A 122 18.75 -10.67 -8.73
C ALA A 122 19.08 -11.50 -7.49
N ALA A 123 18.65 -11.05 -6.31
CA ALA A 123 18.85 -11.78 -5.06
C ALA A 123 18.12 -13.12 -5.04
N SER A 124 16.95 -13.20 -5.70
CA SER A 124 16.09 -14.40 -5.72
C SER A 124 16.27 -15.36 -6.86
N GLY A 125 16.86 -14.90 -7.95
CA GLY A 125 16.81 -15.60 -9.21
C GLY A 125 15.38 -15.91 -9.68
N ALA A 126 14.36 -15.27 -9.12
CA ALA A 126 13.00 -15.38 -9.63
C ALA A 126 12.84 -14.45 -10.84
N SER A 127 12.10 -14.90 -11.86
CA SER A 127 11.83 -14.10 -13.06
C SER A 127 10.67 -13.12 -12.88
N LYS A 128 9.84 -13.31 -11.84
CA LYS A 128 8.71 -12.45 -11.49
C LYS A 128 8.52 -12.37 -9.97
N ILE A 129 7.86 -11.30 -9.53
CA ILE A 129 7.58 -10.98 -8.13
C ILE A 129 6.10 -10.68 -7.91
N ASP A 130 5.66 -10.63 -6.65
CA ASP A 130 4.41 -9.99 -6.24
C ASP A 130 4.73 -8.67 -5.51
N ILE A 131 3.87 -7.66 -5.61
CA ILE A 131 4.04 -6.38 -4.90
C ILE A 131 2.85 -6.15 -3.96
N VAL A 132 3.14 -5.70 -2.74
CA VAL A 132 2.15 -5.14 -1.82
C VAL A 132 2.52 -3.70 -1.49
N GLY A 133 1.64 -2.75 -1.80
CA GLY A 133 1.85 -1.34 -1.49
C GLY A 133 0.84 -0.82 -0.46
N HIS A 134 1.31 -0.08 0.54
CA HIS A 134 0.47 0.64 1.49
C HIS A 134 0.48 2.14 1.19
N GLY A 135 -0.70 2.79 1.25
CA GLY A 135 -0.83 4.21 0.99
C GLY A 135 -0.27 4.60 -0.38
N THR A 136 0.59 5.61 -0.42
CA THR A 136 1.30 6.08 -1.63
C THR A 136 2.19 5.00 -2.25
N GLY A 137 2.71 4.04 -1.47
CA GLY A 137 3.49 2.92 -2.01
C GLY A 137 2.69 2.05 -2.98
N GLY A 138 1.36 1.97 -2.80
CA GLY A 138 0.47 1.29 -3.76
C GLY A 138 0.29 2.05 -5.06
N LEU A 139 0.19 3.40 -5.00
CA LEU A 139 0.14 4.25 -6.20
C LEU A 139 1.42 4.15 -7.00
N ILE A 140 2.58 4.22 -6.35
CA ILE A 140 3.89 4.11 -6.99
C ILE A 140 4.05 2.73 -7.65
N ALA A 141 3.64 1.66 -6.97
CA ALA A 141 3.65 0.32 -7.57
C ALA A 141 2.74 0.23 -8.79
N ALA A 142 1.51 0.74 -8.71
CA ALA A 142 0.58 0.77 -9.83
C ALA A 142 1.15 1.55 -11.02
N TRP A 143 1.76 2.71 -10.75
CA TRP A 143 2.39 3.54 -11.77
C TRP A 143 3.59 2.83 -12.41
N TYR A 144 4.47 2.21 -11.62
CA TYR A 144 5.60 1.40 -12.11
C TYR A 144 5.13 0.29 -13.04
N VAL A 145 4.15 -0.52 -12.61
CA VAL A 145 3.66 -1.65 -13.40
C VAL A 145 3.04 -1.18 -14.71
N ARG A 146 2.26 -0.09 -14.66
CA ARG A 146 1.53 0.40 -15.83
C ARG A 146 2.41 1.11 -16.86
N HIS A 147 3.41 1.87 -16.43
CA HIS A 147 4.16 2.76 -17.32
C HIS A 147 5.60 2.30 -17.57
N LEU A 148 6.19 1.51 -16.67
CA LEU A 148 7.59 1.11 -16.77
C LEU A 148 7.75 -0.37 -17.09
N ASN A 149 7.14 -1.27 -16.30
CA ASN A 149 7.31 -2.71 -16.51
C ASN A 149 6.24 -3.56 -15.80
N ASP A 150 5.42 -4.27 -16.58
CA ASP A 150 4.45 -5.25 -16.09
C ASP A 150 4.97 -6.70 -16.10
N GLN A 151 5.93 -7.01 -16.96
CA GLN A 151 6.38 -8.37 -17.24
C GLN A 151 6.96 -9.09 -16.00
N HIS A 152 7.60 -8.33 -15.11
CA HIS A 152 8.21 -8.84 -13.88
C HIS A 152 7.26 -8.91 -12.68
N VAL A 153 6.02 -8.46 -12.81
CA VAL A 153 5.06 -8.42 -11.70
C VAL A 153 3.89 -9.33 -12.00
N ARG A 154 3.64 -10.32 -11.14
CA ARG A 154 2.53 -11.27 -11.30
C ARG A 154 1.20 -10.70 -10.85
N ARG A 155 1.22 -9.90 -9.79
CA ARG A 155 0.04 -9.28 -9.17
C ARG A 155 0.42 -8.09 -8.29
N LEU A 156 -0.54 -7.21 -8.08
CA LEU A 156 -0.45 -6.06 -7.19
C LEU A 156 -1.51 -6.16 -6.10
N VAL A 157 -1.13 -6.06 -4.83
CA VAL A 157 -2.06 -5.87 -3.72
C VAL A 157 -1.85 -4.47 -3.16
N THR A 158 -2.90 -3.66 -3.12
CA THR A 158 -2.85 -2.34 -2.49
C THR A 158 -3.59 -2.35 -1.16
N MET A 159 -3.11 -1.55 -0.21
CA MET A 159 -3.73 -1.39 1.10
C MET A 159 -3.83 0.09 1.43
N ALA A 160 -5.05 0.56 1.66
CA ALA A 160 -5.33 1.97 1.97
C ALA A 160 -4.74 2.95 0.94
N THR A 161 -4.74 2.57 -0.35
CA THR A 161 -4.11 3.37 -1.42
C THR A 161 -5.08 4.38 -2.02
N PRO A 162 -4.74 5.68 -2.09
CA PRO A 162 -5.61 6.71 -2.66
C PRO A 162 -5.55 6.71 -4.19
N TRP A 163 -6.15 5.72 -4.85
CA TRP A 163 -6.19 5.60 -6.32
C TRP A 163 -6.62 6.89 -7.03
N LYS A 164 -7.54 7.66 -6.43
CA LYS A 164 -8.04 8.95 -6.97
C LYS A 164 -7.57 10.17 -6.18
N GLY A 165 -6.51 10.00 -5.40
CA GLY A 165 -5.97 11.01 -4.52
C GLY A 165 -6.79 11.19 -3.24
N THR A 166 -6.34 12.08 -2.36
CA THR A 166 -6.98 12.35 -1.08
C THR A 166 -6.92 13.82 -0.73
N LYS A 167 -8.02 14.38 -0.22
CA LYS A 167 -8.08 15.75 0.32
C LYS A 167 -7.08 15.94 1.47
N MET A 168 -6.66 14.85 2.13
CA MET A 168 -5.66 14.92 3.20
C MET A 168 -4.24 15.17 2.70
N ALA A 169 -4.03 15.20 1.38
CA ALA A 169 -2.76 15.57 0.75
C ALA A 169 -2.24 16.94 1.22
N VAL A 170 -3.14 17.87 1.53
CA VAL A 170 -2.80 19.23 2.02
C VAL A 170 -1.98 19.25 3.32
N PHE A 171 -1.98 18.14 4.07
CA PHE A 171 -1.18 17.99 5.30
C PHE A 171 0.19 17.35 5.04
N ARG A 172 0.52 17.00 3.79
CA ARG A 172 1.79 16.39 3.41
C ARG A 172 2.69 17.42 2.71
N PRO A 173 4.00 17.44 2.98
CA PRO A 173 4.93 18.30 2.26
C PRO A 173 5.39 17.67 0.93
N GLY A 174 5.95 18.50 0.05
CA GLY A 174 6.68 18.05 -1.13
C GLY A 174 5.82 17.70 -2.34
N ARG A 175 6.47 17.33 -3.44
CA ARG A 175 5.89 17.00 -4.75
C ARG A 175 4.93 15.81 -4.70
N LEU A 176 5.20 14.82 -3.82
CA LEU A 176 4.25 13.72 -3.59
C LEU A 176 2.87 14.23 -3.14
N SER A 177 2.81 15.29 -2.33
CA SER A 177 1.52 15.86 -1.90
C SER A 177 0.69 16.41 -3.07
N VAL A 178 1.36 16.94 -4.10
CA VAL A 178 0.70 17.42 -5.33
C VAL A 178 0.19 16.22 -6.12
N ASP A 179 1.02 15.19 -6.27
CA ASP A 179 0.70 13.98 -7.04
C ASP A 179 -0.41 13.12 -6.43
N ILE A 180 -0.57 13.12 -5.10
CA ILE A 180 -1.66 12.41 -4.42
C ILE A 180 -2.89 13.31 -4.14
N GLY A 181 -2.88 14.54 -4.64
CA GLY A 181 -4.01 15.46 -4.53
C GLY A 181 -5.20 14.99 -5.37
N PRO A 182 -6.46 15.28 -4.97
CA PRO A 182 -7.61 14.97 -5.80
C PRO A 182 -7.53 15.68 -7.16
N GLY A 183 -7.72 14.94 -8.25
CA GLY A 183 -7.63 15.46 -9.61
C GLY A 183 -6.21 15.77 -10.10
N ALA A 184 -5.18 15.29 -9.40
CA ALA A 184 -3.80 15.41 -9.86
C ALA A 184 -3.63 14.74 -11.25
N PRO A 185 -2.96 15.39 -12.22
CA PRO A 185 -2.82 14.85 -13.58
C PRO A 185 -2.19 13.45 -13.65
N ILE A 186 -1.30 13.12 -12.71
CA ILE A 186 -0.65 11.80 -12.65
C ILE A 186 -1.61 10.67 -12.23
N LEU A 187 -2.74 11.02 -11.61
CA LEU A 187 -3.81 10.08 -11.24
C LEU A 187 -4.93 10.06 -12.27
N ASP A 188 -4.97 11.03 -13.18
CA ASP A 188 -5.98 11.09 -14.23
C ASP A 188 -5.85 9.86 -15.15
N GLY A 189 -6.91 9.06 -15.22
CA GLY A 189 -6.90 7.79 -15.96
C GLY A 189 -6.01 6.69 -15.38
N LEU A 190 -5.49 6.82 -14.15
CA LEU A 190 -4.78 5.74 -13.46
C LEU A 190 -5.75 4.61 -13.12
N THR A 191 -5.88 3.68 -14.07
CA THR A 191 -6.62 2.43 -13.91
C THR A 191 -5.70 1.36 -13.34
N PRO A 192 -6.25 0.28 -12.74
CA PRO A 192 -5.45 -0.86 -12.35
C PRO A 192 -4.52 -1.29 -13.49
N PRO A 193 -3.27 -1.67 -13.19
CA PRO A 193 -2.38 -2.20 -14.22
C PRO A 193 -2.97 -3.47 -14.84
N PRO A 194 -2.50 -3.90 -16.05
CA PRO A 194 -2.99 -5.10 -16.75
C PRO A 194 -2.48 -6.41 -16.12
N ILE A 195 -2.55 -6.49 -14.79
CA ILE A 195 -2.22 -7.65 -13.97
C ILE A 195 -3.27 -7.80 -12.88
N PRO A 196 -3.47 -9.01 -12.32
CA PRO A 196 -4.34 -9.20 -11.17
C PRO A 196 -4.03 -8.18 -10.06
N THR A 197 -5.02 -7.35 -9.73
CA THR A 197 -4.90 -6.28 -8.74
C THR A 197 -5.99 -6.45 -7.70
N THR A 198 -5.63 -6.43 -6.41
CA THR A 198 -6.59 -6.47 -5.31
C THR A 198 -6.41 -5.28 -4.38
N CYS A 199 -7.51 -4.58 -4.07
CA CYS A 199 -7.51 -3.41 -3.19
C CYS A 199 -8.08 -3.75 -1.81
N VAL A 200 -7.28 -3.65 -0.76
CA VAL A 200 -7.72 -3.74 0.64
C VAL A 200 -7.95 -2.32 1.14
N TRP A 201 -9.19 -1.98 1.48
CA TRP A 201 -9.57 -0.59 1.78
C TRP A 201 -10.62 -0.52 2.89
N SER A 202 -10.94 0.69 3.36
CA SER A 202 -11.94 0.94 4.40
C SER A 202 -12.69 2.24 4.13
N PRO A 203 -14.01 2.28 4.33
CA PRO A 203 -14.80 3.51 4.28
C PRO A 203 -14.49 4.45 5.46
N ASP A 204 -13.83 3.94 6.51
CA ASP A 204 -13.51 4.64 7.75
C ASP A 204 -12.05 5.12 7.81
N ASP A 205 -11.31 5.04 6.71
CA ASP A 205 -9.91 5.48 6.63
C ASP A 205 -9.84 7.02 6.66
N PRO A 206 -9.32 7.64 7.74
CA PRO A 206 -9.28 9.10 7.87
C PRO A 206 -8.20 9.76 7.02
N ALA A 207 -7.27 9.00 6.42
CA ALA A 207 -6.23 9.54 5.55
C ALA A 207 -6.66 9.56 4.07
N ILE A 208 -7.73 8.85 3.71
CA ILE A 208 -8.23 8.73 2.34
C ILE A 208 -9.63 9.32 2.26
N VAL A 209 -9.71 10.57 1.83
CA VAL A 209 -10.96 11.33 1.81
C VAL A 209 -11.13 12.00 0.44
N PRO A 210 -12.21 11.73 -0.32
CA PRO A 210 -13.30 10.82 0.03
C PRO A 210 -12.86 9.35 0.08
N SER A 211 -13.54 8.53 0.89
CA SER A 211 -13.15 7.13 1.09
C SER A 211 -13.27 6.29 -0.18
N GLY A 212 -14.20 6.65 -1.08
CA GLY A 212 -14.31 6.07 -2.42
C GLY A 212 -13.09 6.31 -3.32
N SER A 213 -12.18 7.22 -2.96
CA SER A 213 -10.87 7.37 -3.63
C SER A 213 -9.92 6.20 -3.37
N ALA A 214 -10.23 5.34 -2.39
CA ALA A 214 -9.46 4.13 -2.11
C ALA A 214 -9.66 3.01 -3.16
N LEU A 215 -10.56 3.23 -4.12
CA LEU A 215 -10.83 2.33 -5.23
C LEU A 215 -10.63 3.08 -6.56
N PRO A 216 -10.05 2.42 -7.57
CA PRO A 216 -10.03 2.93 -8.94
C PRO A 216 -11.44 2.84 -9.57
N ASP A 217 -11.66 3.58 -10.66
CA ASP A 217 -12.98 3.61 -11.32
C ASP A 217 -13.30 2.33 -12.11
N ALA A 218 -12.27 1.56 -12.51
CA ALA A 218 -12.46 0.24 -13.08
C ALA A 218 -12.79 -0.78 -11.97
N GLY A 219 -13.73 -1.68 -12.25
CA GLY A 219 -14.02 -2.81 -11.36
C GLY A 219 -12.75 -3.59 -11.05
N VAL A 220 -12.32 -3.55 -9.80
CA VAL A 220 -11.14 -4.25 -9.29
C VAL A 220 -11.56 -5.17 -8.16
N ASP A 221 -10.88 -6.29 -8.01
CA ASP A 221 -11.05 -7.12 -6.83
C ASP A 221 -10.76 -6.27 -5.59
N SER A 222 -11.67 -6.25 -4.64
CA SER A 222 -11.49 -5.45 -3.44
C SER A 222 -12.03 -6.14 -2.19
N VAL A 223 -11.39 -5.84 -1.07
CA VAL A 223 -11.79 -6.29 0.25
C VAL A 223 -12.01 -5.05 1.10
N CYS A 224 -13.28 -4.78 1.41
CA CYS A 224 -13.67 -3.71 2.32
C CYS A 224 -13.47 -4.18 3.78
N LEU A 225 -12.84 -3.35 4.60
CA LEU A 225 -12.62 -3.57 6.03
C LEU A 225 -13.35 -2.49 6.83
N ASP A 226 -14.56 -2.80 7.29
CA ASP A 226 -15.32 -1.88 8.15
C ASP A 226 -14.50 -1.52 9.41
N GLY A 227 -14.51 -0.24 9.78
CA GLY A 227 -13.71 0.29 10.88
C GLY A 227 -12.20 0.15 10.69
N GLY A 228 -11.69 0.02 9.46
CA GLY A 228 -10.25 0.03 9.20
C GLY A 228 -9.70 1.46 9.21
N GLY A 229 -8.64 1.72 9.97
CA GLY A 229 -7.89 2.97 9.91
C GLY A 229 -6.66 2.85 9.01
N HIS A 230 -6.14 3.96 8.50
CA HIS A 230 -5.00 3.98 7.56
C HIS A 230 -3.78 3.21 8.07
N LEU A 231 -3.36 3.52 9.30
CA LEU A 231 -2.21 2.90 9.97
C LEU A 231 -2.64 1.69 10.78
N GLU A 232 -3.88 1.65 11.24
CA GLU A 232 -4.43 0.48 11.91
C GLU A 232 -4.33 -0.78 11.03
N MET A 233 -4.53 -0.66 9.72
CA MET A 233 -4.37 -1.78 8.79
C MET A 233 -2.96 -2.39 8.81
N LEU A 234 -1.92 -1.61 9.13
CA LEU A 234 -0.54 -2.10 9.27
C LEU A 234 -0.30 -2.96 10.52
N VAL A 235 -1.30 -3.08 11.40
CA VAL A 235 -1.27 -3.97 12.58
C VAL A 235 -2.53 -4.83 12.68
N SER A 236 -3.39 -4.80 11.67
CA SER A 236 -4.69 -5.46 11.67
C SER A 236 -4.60 -6.88 11.12
N ALA A 237 -4.97 -7.87 11.93
CA ALA A 237 -5.05 -9.25 11.48
C ALA A 237 -6.08 -9.44 10.35
N ARG A 238 -7.12 -8.59 10.27
CA ARG A 238 -8.10 -8.60 9.16
C ARG A 238 -7.43 -8.19 7.85
N ALA A 239 -6.71 -7.07 7.86
CA ALA A 239 -5.97 -6.58 6.71
C ALA A 239 -4.89 -7.58 6.26
N PHE A 240 -4.13 -8.15 7.21
CA PHE A 240 -3.09 -9.13 6.89
C PHE A 240 -3.66 -10.41 6.27
N ARG A 241 -4.80 -10.89 6.76
CA ARG A 241 -5.50 -12.04 6.15
C ARG A 241 -6.01 -11.71 4.75
N ALA A 242 -6.53 -10.50 4.53
CA ALA A 242 -6.95 -10.04 3.21
C ALA A 242 -5.78 -10.00 2.22
N VAL A 243 -4.64 -9.40 2.62
CA VAL A 243 -3.42 -9.37 1.80
C VAL A 243 -2.92 -10.79 1.49
N LYS A 244 -2.85 -11.67 2.50
CA LYS A 244 -2.47 -13.07 2.29
C LYS A 244 -3.41 -13.77 1.29
N ALA A 245 -4.72 -13.58 1.45
CA ALA A 245 -5.71 -14.21 0.59
C ALA A 245 -5.50 -13.76 -0.86
N ALA A 246 -5.35 -12.45 -1.10
CA ALA A 246 -5.04 -11.89 -2.41
C ALA A 246 -3.74 -12.46 -3.01
N LEU A 247 -2.67 -12.54 -2.22
CA LEU A 247 -1.41 -13.17 -2.63
C LEU A 247 -1.51 -14.68 -2.90
N SER A 248 -2.57 -15.34 -2.41
CA SER A 248 -2.78 -16.78 -2.59
C SER A 248 -3.80 -17.10 -3.69
N GLN A 249 -4.45 -16.09 -4.28
CA GLN A 249 -5.41 -16.30 -5.36
C GLN A 249 -4.71 -16.90 -6.59
N PRO A 250 -5.36 -17.84 -7.32
CA PRO A 250 -4.86 -18.27 -8.62
C PRO A 250 -4.64 -17.07 -9.55
N LEU A 251 -3.56 -17.10 -10.32
CA LEU A 251 -3.38 -16.11 -11.38
C LEU A 251 -4.35 -16.46 -12.51
N THR A 252 -5.53 -15.86 -12.51
CA THR A 252 -6.44 -15.93 -13.66
C THR A 252 -5.78 -15.21 -14.83
N LYS A 253 -5.61 -15.91 -15.97
CA LYS A 253 -5.28 -15.24 -17.22
C LYS A 253 -6.42 -14.26 -17.51
N GLN A 254 -6.15 -12.96 -17.59
CA GLN A 254 -7.08 -12.06 -18.26
C GLN A 254 -7.24 -12.59 -19.68
N VAL A 255 -8.46 -12.98 -20.02
CA VAL A 255 -8.83 -13.28 -21.41
C VAL A 255 -8.82 -11.94 -22.10
N ASP A 256 -7.89 -11.75 -23.04
CA ASP A 256 -7.88 -10.59 -23.93
C ASP A 256 -9.28 -10.46 -24.57
N SER A 257 -9.95 -9.35 -24.29
CA SER A 257 -11.19 -8.93 -24.94
C SER A 257 -10.91 -7.79 -25.90
#